data_AF-A0A2U3KNW7-F1
#
_entry.id   AF-A0A2U3KNW7-F1
#
_cell.length_a   1.000
_cell.length_b   1.000
_cell.length_c   1.000
_cell.angle_alpha   90.00
_cell.angle_beta   90.00
_cell.angle_gamma   90.00
#
_symmetry.space_group_name_H-M   'P 1'
#
loop_
_entity.id
_entity.type
_entity.pdbx_description
1 polymer ?
#
loop_
_entity_poly.entity_id
_entity_poly.type
_entity_poly.pdbx_seq_one_letter_code
_entity_poly.pdbx_strand_id
1 'polypeptide(L)'
;MSHQVDHIISRKHGGLSEPGNLAYACFRCNTWKGSDIASLDPRTGRMTPLFNPRRERWSDHFELRGFVIEPLTIRGEVTARLLKLNLDQRVSERRLLMSLGRFPRPPR
;
A
#
# COMPACT_ATOMS: atom_id res chain seq x y z
N MET A 1 11.48 -7.96 7.09
CA MET A 1 11.55 -8.18 5.62
C MET A 1 12.24 -6.99 4.97
N SER A 2 13.12 -7.23 4.00
CA SER A 2 13.64 -6.17 3.14
C SER A 2 12.52 -5.61 2.25
N HIS A 3 12.57 -4.33 1.98
CA HIS A 3 11.74 -3.73 0.94
C HIS A 3 12.46 -3.86 -0.41
N GLN A 4 11.67 -4.02 -1.47
CA GLN A 4 12.12 -4.05 -2.85
C GLN A 4 11.73 -2.73 -3.53
N VAL A 5 12.48 -2.37 -4.56
CA VAL A 5 12.11 -1.26 -5.45
C VAL A 5 10.96 -1.74 -6.34
N ASP A 6 9.85 -1.01 -6.33
CA ASP A 6 8.67 -1.21 -7.18
C ASP A 6 8.39 0.05 -8.00
N HIS A 7 7.86 -0.12 -9.20
CA HIS A 7 7.43 0.97 -10.07
C HIS A 7 5.96 1.32 -9.79
N ILE A 8 5.67 2.58 -9.46
CA ILE A 8 4.32 3.09 -9.25
C ILE A 8 3.47 2.86 -10.51
N ILE A 9 3.96 3.31 -11.66
CA ILE A 9 3.49 2.91 -12.98
C ILE A 9 4.39 1.79 -13.47
N SER A 10 3.85 0.59 -13.61
CA SER A 10 4.66 -0.57 -14.02
C SER A 10 5.27 -0.39 -15.41
N ARG A 11 6.42 -1.02 -15.65
CA ARG A 11 7.06 -1.01 -16.98
C ARG A 11 6.16 -1.56 -18.08
N LYS A 12 5.27 -2.51 -17.74
CA LYS A 12 4.24 -3.04 -18.66
C LYS A 12 3.30 -1.95 -19.19
N HIS A 13 3.09 -0.89 -18.41
CA HIS A 13 2.31 0.28 -18.80
C HIS A 13 3.18 1.47 -19.22
N GLY A 14 4.46 1.24 -19.56
CA GLY A 14 5.38 2.28 -20.03
C GLY A 14 6.03 3.12 -18.93
N GLY A 15 5.92 2.72 -17.66
CA GLY A 15 6.54 3.47 -16.56
C GLY A 15 8.08 3.41 -16.58
N LEU A 16 8.72 4.57 -16.40
CA LEU A 16 10.18 4.72 -16.45
C LEU A 16 10.83 4.32 -15.11
N SER A 17 12.09 3.89 -15.17
CA SER A 17 12.90 3.55 -13.98
C SER A 17 13.56 4.80 -13.38
N GLU A 18 12.76 5.79 -13.03
CA GLU A 18 13.21 7.08 -12.51
C GLU A 18 12.76 7.29 -11.06
N PRO A 19 13.49 8.08 -10.24
CA PRO A 19 13.18 8.24 -8.82
C PRO A 19 11.73 8.63 -8.50
N GLY A 20 11.08 9.42 -9.36
CA GLY A 20 9.68 9.84 -9.21
C GLY A 20 8.65 8.73 -9.45
N ASN A 21 9.04 7.65 -10.13
CA ASN A 21 8.18 6.48 -10.41
C ASN A 21 8.58 5.24 -9.59
N LEU A 22 9.67 5.28 -8.82
CA LEU A 22 10.13 4.17 -8.01
C LEU A 22 9.77 4.36 -6.54
N ALA A 23 9.28 3.34 -5.85
CA ALA A 23 9.02 3.38 -4.41
C ALA A 23 9.40 2.05 -3.73
N TYR A 24 9.64 2.08 -2.43
CA TYR A 24 9.90 0.86 -1.67
C TYR A 24 8.58 0.16 -1.33
N ALA A 25 8.46 -1.11 -1.72
CA ALA A 25 7.34 -1.98 -1.37
C ALA A 25 7.86 -3.25 -0.70
N CYS A 26 7.10 -3.82 0.24
CA CYS A 26 7.43 -5.17 0.72
C CYS A 26 7.11 -6.20 -0.37
N PHE A 27 7.73 -7.40 -0.29
CA PHE A 27 7.49 -8.48 -1.25
C PHE A 27 6.00 -8.73 -1.50
N ARG A 28 5.19 -8.84 -0.43
CA ARG A 28 3.74 -9.07 -0.54
C ARG A 28 3.03 -7.95 -1.31
N CYS A 29 3.27 -6.69 -0.95
CA CYS A 29 2.63 -5.56 -1.63
C CYS A 29 3.05 -5.47 -3.09
N ASN A 30 4.33 -5.70 -3.38
CA ASN A 30 4.85 -5.72 -4.75
C ASN A 30 4.17 -6.83 -5.59
N THR A 31 4.08 -8.05 -5.05
CA THR A 31 3.40 -9.17 -5.73
C THR A 31 1.91 -8.93 -5.94
N TRP A 32 1.18 -8.45 -4.93
CA TRP A 32 -0.27 -8.21 -5.06
C TRP A 32 -0.59 -7.03 -5.98
N LYS A 33 0.25 -6.00 -6.00
CA LYS A 33 0.11 -4.90 -6.98
C LYS A 33 0.35 -5.41 -8.40
N GLY A 34 1.41 -6.20 -8.60
CA GLY A 34 1.82 -6.65 -9.92
C GLY A 34 1.99 -5.47 -10.87
N SER A 35 1.32 -5.52 -12.03
CA SER A 35 1.32 -4.42 -13.00
C SER A 35 0.30 -3.32 -12.70
N ASP A 36 -0.62 -3.51 -11.77
CA ASP A 36 -1.79 -2.66 -11.60
C ASP A 36 -1.43 -1.27 -11.10
N ILE A 37 -2.08 -0.26 -11.68
CA ILE A 37 -1.96 1.16 -11.31
C ILE A 37 -3.27 1.74 -10.76
N ALA A 38 -4.34 0.95 -10.87
CA ALA A 38 -5.71 1.28 -10.47
C ALA A 38 -6.47 0.01 -10.13
N SER A 39 -7.58 0.15 -9.41
CA SER A 39 -8.56 -0.92 -9.22
C SER A 39 -9.97 -0.35 -9.22
N LEU A 40 -10.97 -1.22 -9.27
CA LEU A 40 -12.37 -0.82 -9.23
C LEU A 40 -12.78 -0.49 -7.79
N ASP A 41 -13.45 0.66 -7.64
CA ASP A 41 -14.27 0.96 -6.48
C ASP A 41 -15.38 -0.11 -6.39
N PRO A 42 -15.45 -0.90 -5.30
CA PRO A 42 -16.42 -1.98 -5.18
C PRO A 42 -17.86 -1.49 -5.10
N ARG A 43 -18.09 -0.23 -4.73
CA ARG A 43 -19.42 0.37 -4.58
C ARG A 43 -19.95 0.94 -5.88
N THR A 44 -19.08 1.55 -6.68
CA THR A 44 -19.49 2.29 -7.89
C THR A 44 -19.04 1.64 -9.19
N GLY A 45 -18.13 0.67 -9.14
CA GLY A 45 -17.50 0.08 -10.33
C GLY A 45 -16.58 1.05 -11.09
N ARG A 46 -16.30 2.24 -10.54
CA ARG A 46 -15.43 3.22 -11.19
C ARG A 46 -13.97 2.85 -11.00
N MET A 47 -13.18 3.00 -12.06
CA MET A 47 -11.73 2.85 -11.99
C MET A 47 -11.14 3.95 -11.12
N THR A 48 -10.46 3.56 -10.04
CA THR A 48 -9.82 4.46 -9.08
C THR A 48 -8.32 4.14 -9.03
N PRO A 49 -7.43 5.12 -9.23
CA PRO A 49 -5.99 4.87 -9.19
C PRO A 49 -5.53 4.48 -7.79
N LEU A 50 -4.45 3.71 -7.70
CA LEU A 50 -3.86 3.31 -6.41
C LEU A 50 -3.15 4.49 -5.73
N PHE A 51 -2.92 4.37 -4.43
CA PHE A 51 -2.11 5.31 -3.66
C PHE A 51 -0.70 5.45 -4.24
N ASN A 52 -0.26 6.70 -4.42
CA ASN A 52 1.05 7.05 -4.93
C ASN A 52 1.92 7.61 -3.78
N PRO A 53 2.84 6.81 -3.21
CA PRO A 53 3.68 7.23 -2.08
C PRO A 53 4.68 8.34 -2.41
N ARG A 54 4.85 8.71 -3.69
CA ARG A 54 5.72 9.83 -4.12
C ARG A 54 4.98 11.15 -4.23
N ARG A 55 3.65 11.13 -4.27
CA ARG A 55 2.81 12.33 -4.48
C ARG A 55 1.79 12.56 -3.39
N GLU A 56 1.45 11.53 -2.63
CA GLU A 56 0.35 11.57 -1.65
C GLU A 56 0.87 11.26 -0.24
N ARG A 57 0.28 11.91 0.76
CA ARG A 57 0.62 11.65 2.17
C ARG A 57 -0.16 10.46 2.67
N TRP A 58 0.51 9.55 3.38
CA TRP A 58 -0.13 8.37 3.95
C TRP A 58 -1.31 8.72 4.86
N SER A 59 -1.14 9.74 5.72
CA SER A 59 -2.15 10.21 6.67
C SER A 59 -3.43 10.73 6.04
N ASP A 60 -3.39 11.13 4.77
CA ASP A 60 -4.57 11.68 4.08
C ASP A 60 -5.48 10.54 3.58
N HIS A 61 -4.93 9.33 3.44
CA HIS A 61 -5.63 8.18 2.86
C HIS A 61 -5.80 7.02 3.83
N PHE A 62 -4.99 6.96 4.90
CA PHE A 62 -4.94 5.82 5.81
C PHE A 62 -4.72 6.25 7.25
N GLU A 63 -5.39 5.55 8.16
CA GLU A 63 -5.18 5.64 9.61
C GLU A 63 -4.91 4.24 10.17
N LEU A 64 -4.01 4.11 11.14
CA LEU A 64 -3.84 2.86 11.87
C LEU A 64 -4.76 2.87 13.09
N ARG A 65 -5.88 2.15 13.04
CA ARG A 65 -6.76 1.92 14.21
C ARG A 65 -6.50 0.56 14.81
N GLY A 66 -5.88 0.56 16.00
CA GLY A 66 -5.39 -0.66 16.64
C GLY A 66 -4.38 -1.38 15.74
N PHE A 67 -4.78 -2.52 15.20
CA PHE A 67 -3.94 -3.35 14.33
C PHE A 67 -4.40 -3.36 12.86
N VAL A 68 -5.35 -2.49 12.49
CA VAL A 68 -5.98 -2.41 11.17
C VAL A 68 -5.61 -1.08 10.51
N ILE A 69 -5.28 -1.11 9.22
CA ILE A 69 -5.05 0.10 8.42
C ILE A 69 -6.40 0.48 7.81
N GLU A 70 -7.08 1.44 8.42
CA GLU A 70 -8.36 1.92 7.93
C GLU A 70 -8.17 2.91 6.77
N PRO A 71 -8.81 2.67 5.62
CA PRO A 71 -8.81 3.64 4.54
C PRO A 71 -9.76 4.80 4.85
N LEU A 72 -9.28 6.03 4.68
CA LEU A 72 -10.05 7.27 4.88
C LEU A 72 -10.67 7.80 3.57
N THR A 73 -10.27 7.24 2.44
CA THR A 73 -10.67 7.68 1.10
C THR A 73 -10.90 6.48 0.19
N ILE A 74 -11.61 6.67 -0.93
CA ILE A 74 -11.82 5.60 -1.91
C ILE A 74 -10.50 5.08 -2.50
N ARG A 75 -9.52 5.97 -2.70
CA ARG A 75 -8.16 5.61 -3.12
C ARG A 75 -7.49 4.70 -2.08
N GLY A 76 -7.61 5.05 -0.80
CA GLY A 76 -7.14 4.23 0.30
C GLY A 76 -7.82 2.87 0.30
N GLU A 77 -9.13 2.81 0.08
CA GLU A 77 -9.91 1.57 0.09
C GLU A 77 -9.49 0.62 -1.02
N VAL A 78 -9.46 1.10 -2.27
CA VAL A 78 -9.04 0.25 -3.41
C VAL A 78 -7.59 -0.20 -3.27
N THR A 79 -6.71 0.64 -2.70
CA THR A 79 -5.32 0.29 -2.42
C THR A 79 -5.22 -0.78 -1.33
N ALA A 80 -5.88 -0.57 -0.19
CA ALA A 80 -5.83 -1.48 0.95
C ALA A 80 -6.36 -2.87 0.58
N ARG A 81 -7.42 -2.89 -0.25
CA ARG A 81 -8.02 -4.11 -0.79
C ARG A 81 -7.10 -4.81 -1.77
N LEU A 82 -6.61 -4.12 -2.81
CA LEU A 82 -5.74 -4.71 -3.82
C LEU A 82 -4.46 -5.27 -3.19
N LEU A 83 -3.79 -4.48 -2.33
CA LEU A 83 -2.55 -4.87 -1.67
C LEU A 83 -2.74 -5.81 -0.47
N LYS A 84 -4.00 -6.14 -0.14
CA LYS A 84 -4.39 -6.97 1.01
C LYS A 84 -3.70 -6.53 2.30
N LEU A 85 -3.77 -5.23 2.60
CA LEU A 85 -3.06 -4.65 3.76
C LEU A 85 -3.56 -5.23 5.08
N ASN A 86 -4.84 -5.58 5.16
CA ASN A 86 -5.51 -6.10 6.35
C ASN A 86 -5.89 -7.58 6.27
N LEU A 87 -5.15 -8.38 5.51
CA LEU A 87 -5.29 -9.84 5.63
C LEU A 87 -5.05 -10.28 7.09
N ASP A 88 -5.82 -11.23 7.61
CA ASP A 88 -5.79 -11.63 9.03
C ASP A 88 -4.38 -11.89 9.55
N GLN A 89 -3.56 -12.61 8.76
CA GLN A 89 -2.17 -12.87 9.09
C GLN A 89 -1.35 -11.58 9.29
N ARG A 90 -1.61 -10.54 8.50
CA ARG A 90 -0.93 -9.23 8.61
C ARG A 90 -1.43 -8.39 9.78
N VAL A 91 -2.70 -8.54 10.15
CA VAL A 91 -3.26 -7.92 11.35
C VAL A 91 -2.61 -8.55 12.59
N SER A 92 -2.55 -9.88 12.64
CA SER A 92 -1.86 -10.63 13.71
C SER A 92 -0.36 -10.32 13.78
N GLU A 93 0.31 -10.22 12.63
CA GLU A 93 1.72 -9.81 12.55
C GLU A 93 1.94 -8.40 13.12
N ARG A 94 1.09 -7.44 12.76
CA ARG A 94 1.16 -6.08 13.33
C ARG A 94 0.92 -6.08 14.82
N ARG A 95 -0.06 -6.85 15.32
CA ARG A 95 -0.32 -6.99 16.76
C ARG A 95 0.93 -7.45 17.52
N LEU A 96 1.60 -8.49 17.02
CA LEU A 96 2.85 -8.97 17.61
C LEU A 96 3.98 -7.94 17.53
N LEU A 97 4.14 -7.27 16.38
CA LEU A 97 5.18 -6.25 16.23
C LEU A 97 4.95 -5.04 17.13
N MET A 98 3.70 -4.63 17.33
CA MET A 98 3.32 -3.56 18.26
C MET A 98 3.58 -3.94 19.71
N SER A 99 3.26 -5.18 20.12
CA SER A 99 3.56 -5.65 21.49
C SER A 99 5.07 -5.72 21.77
N LEU A 100 5.89 -5.83 20.71
CA LEU A 100 7.35 -5.79 20.78
C LEU A 100 7.94 -4.38 20.57
N GLY A 101 7.12 -3.34 20.41
CA GLY A 101 7.58 -1.97 20.15
C GLY A 101 8.27 -1.77 18.79
N ARG A 102 8.04 -2.67 17.83
CA ARG A 102 8.69 -2.68 16.49
C ARG A 102 7.81 -2.13 15.38
N PHE A 103 6.58 -1.74 15.68
CA PHE A 103 5.63 -1.15 14.74
C PHE A 103 4.76 -0.07 15.41
N PRO A 104 4.46 1.06 14.73
CA PRO A 104 5.07 1.49 13.47
C PRO A 104 6.58 1.68 13.63
N ARG A 105 7.35 1.40 12.57
CA ARG A 105 8.80 1.54 12.65
C ARG A 105 9.11 3.03 12.86
N PRO A 106 9.94 3.41 13.86
CA PRO A 106 10.35 4.79 14.00
C PRO A 106 11.05 5.26 12.71
N PRO A 107 10.89 6.55 12.33
CA PRO A 107 11.66 7.11 11.23
C PRO A 107 13.15 6.87 11.47
N ARG A 108 13.87 6.47 10.42
CA ARG A 108 15.34 6.37 10.47
C ARG A 108 15.96 7.75 10.29
#